data_AF-A0ABD0WQM4-F1
#
_entry.id   AF-A0ABD0WQM4-F1
#
_cell.length_a   1.000
_cell.length_b   1.000
_cell.length_c   1.000
_cell.angle_alpha   90.00
_cell.angle_beta   90.00
_cell.angle_gamma   90.00
#
_symmetry.space_group_name_H-M   'P 1'
#
loop_
_entity.id
_entity.type
_entity.pdbx_description
1 polymer ?
#
loop_
_entity_poly.entity_id
_entity_poly.type
_entity_poly.pdbx_seq_one_letter_code
_entity_poly.pdbx_strand_id
1 'polypeptide(L)'
;MSVVKKFRTNLWSGPEMLPITRRGAMQLTLAVIKPDAAAHPLVVEALQQKILENNFIIVMSKRLVWRRQDSEKFYSEHAGRFFYQRLVEFMSSGPMRAYILAREDAISHWRMLMGPTKVFRAQYSSPSSIRGQYGLTDTRNTTHGSDSADSARREISFFFPEFNAEEWMQREEPRFRKRCMDYDQP
;
A
#
# COMPACT_ATOMS: atom_id res chain seq x y z
N MET A 1 50.13 16.18 50.10
CA MET A 1 49.99 17.18 49.03
C MET A 1 49.98 16.47 47.68
N SER A 2 48.93 16.72 46.90
CA SER A 2 48.67 16.36 45.49
C SER A 2 48.58 14.88 45.08
N VAL A 3 47.34 14.42 44.89
CA VAL A 3 46.94 13.19 44.20
C VAL A 3 46.75 13.53 42.71
N VAL A 4 47.56 12.94 41.83
CA VAL A 4 47.40 13.08 40.38
C VAL A 4 46.31 12.12 39.89
N LYS A 5 45.11 12.64 39.61
CA LYS A 5 44.04 11.89 38.93
C LYS A 5 44.41 11.70 37.46
N LYS A 6 44.71 10.47 37.07
CA LYS A 6 44.80 10.03 35.67
C LYS A 6 43.38 10.03 35.08
N PHE A 7 43.09 10.97 34.19
CA PHE A 7 41.86 10.93 33.37
C PHE A 7 42.00 9.81 32.33
N ARG A 8 41.18 8.77 32.45
CA ARG A 8 40.93 7.83 31.36
C ARG A 8 40.00 8.51 30.37
N THR A 9 40.49 8.76 29.15
CA THR A 9 39.65 9.10 28.02
C THR A 9 38.80 7.88 27.68
N ASN A 10 37.51 7.94 27.97
CA ASN A 10 36.56 6.97 27.42
C ASN A 10 36.50 7.21 25.91
N LEU A 11 37.06 6.30 25.12
CA LEU A 11 36.75 6.20 23.70
C LEU A 11 35.23 5.95 23.60
N TRP A 12 34.52 6.92 23.05
CA TRP A 12 33.13 6.77 22.68
C TRP A 12 33.08 5.77 21.52
N SER A 13 32.75 4.52 21.83
CA SER A 13 32.39 3.54 20.80
C SER A 13 31.01 3.96 20.30
N GLY A 14 30.94 4.53 19.09
CA GLY A 14 29.67 4.86 18.45
C GLY A 14 28.75 3.62 18.37
N PRO A 15 27.45 3.79 18.07
CA PRO A 15 26.54 2.66 17.96
C PRO A 15 27.09 1.69 16.92
N GLU A 16 27.42 0.49 17.40
CA GLU A 16 27.84 -0.64 16.61
C GLU A 16 26.78 -0.86 15.52
N MET A 17 27.19 -0.70 14.26
CA MET A 17 26.32 -0.93 13.10
C MET A 17 25.86 -2.38 13.17
N LEU A 18 24.63 -2.59 13.65
CA LEU A 18 24.00 -3.89 13.65
C LEU A 18 24.13 -4.48 12.23
N PRO A 19 24.54 -5.76 12.11
CA PRO A 19 24.71 -6.39 10.81
C PRO A 19 23.41 -6.21 10.04
N ILE A 20 23.53 -5.82 8.77
CA ILE A 20 22.39 -5.66 7.85
C ILE A 20 21.66 -7.00 7.82
N THR A 21 20.63 -7.14 8.66
CA THR A 21 19.66 -8.22 8.59
C THR A 21 19.20 -8.27 7.15
N ARG A 22 19.22 -9.47 6.54
CA ARG A 22 18.80 -9.67 5.15
C ARG A 22 17.50 -8.90 4.91
N ARG A 23 17.60 -7.76 4.22
CA ARG A 23 16.43 -6.94 3.86
C ARG A 23 15.57 -7.76 2.92
N GLY A 24 14.26 -7.80 3.18
CA GLY A 24 13.31 -8.52 2.34
C GLY A 24 13.32 -7.99 0.90
N ALA A 25 12.85 -8.82 -0.03
CA ALA A 25 12.67 -8.35 -1.41
C ALA A 25 11.58 -7.27 -1.46
N MET A 26 11.87 -6.13 -2.09
CA MET A 26 10.89 -5.07 -2.31
C MET A 26 9.76 -5.62 -3.19
N GLN A 27 8.51 -5.37 -2.79
CA GLN A 27 7.33 -5.74 -3.55
C GLN A 27 6.51 -4.51 -3.90
N LEU A 28 5.84 -4.57 -5.05
CA LEU A 28 4.78 -3.64 -5.41
C LEU A 28 3.43 -4.32 -5.26
N THR A 29 2.44 -3.57 -4.82
CA THR A 29 1.04 -4.01 -4.76
C THR A 29 0.13 -2.90 -5.26
N LEU A 30 -0.98 -3.27 -5.89
CA LEU A 30 -2.06 -2.32 -6.13
C LEU A 30 -2.85 -2.12 -4.84
N ALA A 31 -3.13 -0.86 -4.51
CA ALA A 31 -4.11 -0.49 -3.51
C ALA A 31 -5.19 0.38 -4.13
N VAL A 32 -6.46 0.03 -3.95
CA VAL A 32 -7.58 0.86 -4.42
C VAL A 32 -8.44 1.23 -3.23
N ILE A 33 -8.73 2.53 -3.08
CA ILE A 33 -9.78 3.06 -2.22
C ILE A 33 -11.04 3.17 -3.07
N LYS A 34 -12.05 2.36 -2.73
CA LYS A 34 -13.29 2.18 -3.50
C LYS A 34 -14.25 3.38 -3.34
N PRO A 35 -15.32 3.47 -4.17
CA PRO A 35 -16.20 4.64 -4.18
C PRO A 35 -16.89 4.97 -2.86
N ASP A 36 -17.18 3.98 -2.02
CA ASP A 36 -17.74 4.17 -0.68
C ASP A 36 -16.83 5.01 0.22
N ALA A 37 -15.52 4.79 0.16
CA ALA A 37 -14.54 5.53 0.94
C ALA A 37 -14.05 6.79 0.24
N ALA A 38 -13.86 6.72 -1.08
CA ALA A 38 -13.34 7.82 -1.88
C ALA A 38 -14.31 9.02 -1.98
N ALA A 39 -15.60 8.81 -1.71
CA ALA A 39 -16.59 9.88 -1.57
C ALA A 39 -16.41 10.74 -0.31
N HIS A 40 -15.63 10.28 0.67
CA HIS A 40 -15.44 10.94 1.97
C HIS A 40 -13.98 11.41 2.14
N PRO A 41 -13.66 12.70 1.99
CA PRO A 41 -12.30 13.21 2.05
C PRO A 41 -11.54 12.83 3.33
N LEU A 42 -12.19 12.89 4.49
CA LEU A 42 -11.59 12.52 5.78
C LEU A 42 -11.24 11.03 5.87
N VAL A 43 -12.05 10.16 5.25
CA VAL A 43 -11.74 8.73 5.19
C VAL A 43 -10.53 8.51 4.29
N VAL A 44 -10.47 9.18 3.14
CA VAL A 44 -9.33 9.09 2.24
C VAL A 44 -8.03 9.54 2.91
N GLU A 45 -8.06 10.67 3.63
CA GLU A 45 -6.93 11.18 4.41
C GLU A 45 -6.49 10.17 5.47
N ALA A 46 -7.42 9.63 6.26
CA ALA A 46 -7.12 8.61 7.26
C ALA A 46 -6.48 7.34 6.64
N LEU A 47 -6.93 6.91 5.45
CA LEU A 47 -6.35 5.77 4.76
C LEU A 47 -4.96 6.07 4.22
N GLN A 48 -4.72 7.27 3.68
CA GLN A 48 -3.37 7.69 3.27
C GLN A 48 -2.41 7.75 4.46
N GLN A 49 -2.86 8.29 5.58
CA GLN A 49 -2.08 8.33 6.82
C GLN A 49 -1.74 6.90 7.28
N LYS A 50 -2.71 5.99 7.28
CA LYS A 50 -2.47 4.58 7.63
C LYS A 50 -1.48 3.88 6.69
N ILE A 51 -1.46 4.23 5.39
CA ILE A 51 -0.45 3.74 4.43
C ILE A 51 0.95 4.21 4.85
N LEU A 52 1.11 5.50 5.15
CA LEU A 52 2.40 6.10 5.51
C LEU A 52 2.92 5.59 6.86
N GLU A 53 2.05 5.50 7.87
CA GLU A 53 2.38 4.93 9.19
C GLU A 53 2.84 3.47 9.13
N ASN A 54 2.48 2.76 8.07
CA ASN A 54 2.89 1.38 7.83
C ASN A 54 4.13 1.24 6.93
N ASN A 55 4.85 2.34 6.73
CA ASN A 55 6.11 2.42 5.98
C ASN A 55 5.98 1.98 4.52
N PHE A 56 4.81 2.14 3.91
CA PHE A 56 4.69 2.04 2.46
C PHE A 56 5.26 3.29 1.80
N ILE A 57 5.96 3.08 0.70
CA ILE A 57 6.26 4.14 -0.26
C ILE A 57 5.08 4.22 -1.22
N ILE A 58 4.49 5.40 -1.38
CA ILE A 58 3.53 5.67 -2.44
C ILE A 58 4.32 5.97 -3.71
N VAL A 59 4.41 5.00 -4.61
CA VAL A 59 5.17 5.12 -5.86
C VAL A 59 4.44 6.00 -6.86
N MET A 60 3.13 5.76 -7.00
CA MET A 60 2.27 6.48 -7.92
C MET A 60 0.85 6.47 -7.38
N SER A 61 0.07 7.50 -7.70
CA SER A 61 -1.34 7.56 -7.34
C SER A 61 -2.17 8.17 -8.47
N LYS A 62 -3.44 7.77 -8.55
CA LYS A 62 -4.38 8.28 -9.55
C LYS A 62 -5.79 8.31 -8.99
N ARG A 63 -6.51 9.39 -9.26
CA ARG A 63 -7.97 9.46 -9.08
C ARG A 63 -8.62 9.09 -10.41
N LEU A 64 -9.63 8.23 -10.36
CA LEU A 64 -10.31 7.76 -11.56
C LEU A 64 -11.81 7.59 -11.30
N VAL A 65 -12.60 7.64 -12.37
CA VAL A 65 -14.03 7.32 -12.40
C VAL A 65 -14.19 6.30 -13.51
N TRP A 66 -14.55 5.07 -13.16
CA TRP A 66 -14.73 4.01 -14.15
C TRP A 66 -16.12 4.03 -14.75
N ARG A 67 -16.19 3.81 -16.05
CA ARG A 67 -17.44 3.37 -16.69
C ARG A 67 -17.67 1.90 -16.36
N ARG A 68 -18.91 1.46 -16.48
CA ARG A 68 -19.29 0.06 -16.26
C ARG A 68 -18.39 -0.93 -17.00
N GLN A 69 -18.07 -0.64 -18.26
CA GLN A 69 -17.20 -1.46 -19.12
C GLN A 69 -15.78 -1.63 -18.55
N ASP A 70 -15.23 -0.60 -17.89
CA ASP A 70 -13.91 -0.67 -17.28
C ASP A 70 -13.94 -1.63 -16.08
N SER A 71 -14.98 -1.51 -15.25
CA SER A 71 -15.23 -2.44 -14.14
C SER A 71 -15.45 -3.88 -14.62
N GLU A 72 -16.19 -4.09 -15.70
CA GLU A 72 -16.45 -5.43 -16.26
C GLU A 72 -15.17 -6.10 -16.75
N LYS A 73 -14.30 -5.34 -17.44
CA LYS A 73 -12.99 -5.82 -17.89
C LYS A 73 -12.12 -6.22 -16.70
N PHE A 74 -12.02 -5.35 -15.69
CA PHE A 74 -11.17 -5.60 -14.53
C PHE A 74 -11.64 -6.82 -13.72
N TYR A 75 -12.95 -6.96 -13.48
CA TYR A 75 -13.51 -8.07 -12.70
C TYR A 75 -13.95 -9.27 -13.56
N SER A 76 -13.44 -9.40 -14.78
CA SER A 76 -13.85 -10.46 -15.71
C SER A 76 -13.69 -11.87 -15.15
N GLU A 77 -12.68 -12.12 -14.31
CA GLU A 77 -12.47 -13.38 -13.57
C GLU A 77 -13.63 -13.73 -12.61
N HIS A 78 -14.50 -12.77 -12.29
CA HIS A 78 -15.67 -12.96 -11.44
C HIS A 78 -16.98 -13.06 -12.24
N ALA A 79 -16.93 -13.04 -13.58
CA ALA A 79 -18.11 -13.22 -14.42
C ALA A 79 -18.86 -14.51 -14.04
N GLY A 80 -20.19 -14.41 -13.95
CA GLY A 80 -21.06 -15.52 -13.54
C GLY A 80 -21.17 -15.75 -12.02
N ARG A 81 -20.37 -15.06 -11.18
CA ARG A 81 -20.58 -15.10 -9.72
C ARG A 81 -21.81 -14.25 -9.34
N PHE A 82 -22.58 -14.70 -8.35
CA PHE A 82 -23.82 -14.02 -7.91
C PHE A 82 -23.63 -12.54 -7.51
N PHE A 83 -22.42 -12.16 -7.07
CA PHE A 83 -22.09 -10.79 -6.66
C PHE A 83 -21.52 -9.91 -7.78
N TYR A 84 -21.25 -10.47 -8.96
CA TYR A 84 -20.51 -9.80 -10.04
C TYR A 84 -21.18 -8.50 -10.49
N GLN A 85 -22.48 -8.54 -10.77
CA GLN A 85 -23.24 -7.38 -11.23
C GLN A 85 -23.19 -6.24 -10.23
N ARG A 86 -23.42 -6.55 -8.94
CA ARG A 86 -23.35 -5.59 -7.85
C ARG A 86 -21.95 -4.99 -7.69
N LEU A 87 -20.90 -5.80 -7.89
CA LEU A 87 -19.51 -5.35 -7.81
C LEU A 87 -19.18 -4.38 -8.95
N VAL A 88 -19.57 -4.72 -10.18
CA VAL A 88 -19.39 -3.89 -11.37
C VAL A 88 -20.09 -2.56 -11.21
N GLU A 89 -21.39 -2.59 -10.86
CA GLU A 89 -22.21 -1.39 -10.66
C GLU A 89 -21.61 -0.49 -9.59
N PHE A 90 -21.23 -1.05 -8.44
CA PHE A 90 -20.62 -0.31 -7.36
C PHE A 90 -19.29 0.35 -7.76
N MET A 91 -18.41 -0.38 -8.43
CA MET A 91 -17.12 0.17 -8.84
C MET A 91 -17.25 1.25 -9.91
N SER A 92 -18.35 1.25 -10.68
CA SER A 92 -18.69 2.33 -11.61
C SER A 92 -19.56 3.45 -11.02
N SER A 93 -19.90 3.42 -9.72
CA SER A 93 -20.87 4.35 -9.14
C SER A 93 -20.29 5.70 -8.72
N GLY A 94 -18.98 5.90 -8.83
CA GLY A 94 -18.33 7.13 -8.37
C GLY A 94 -16.81 7.11 -8.49
N PRO A 95 -16.14 8.16 -7.96
CA PRO A 95 -14.68 8.25 -7.99
C PRO A 95 -14.05 7.19 -7.10
N MET A 96 -12.86 6.73 -7.48
CA MET A 96 -11.98 5.90 -6.65
C MET A 96 -10.55 6.46 -6.69
N ARG A 97 -9.69 6.00 -5.79
CA ARG A 97 -8.26 6.31 -5.80
C ARG A 97 -7.45 5.02 -5.88
N ALA A 98 -6.55 4.94 -6.84
CA ALA A 98 -5.60 3.85 -6.96
C ALA A 98 -4.20 4.32 -6.57
N TYR A 99 -3.42 3.41 -6.01
CA TYR A 99 -2.03 3.63 -5.63
C TYR A 99 -1.20 2.41 -6.05
N ILE A 100 0.03 2.68 -6.48
CA ILE A 100 1.10 1.69 -6.47
C ILE A 100 1.85 1.88 -5.16
N LEU A 101 1.83 0.85 -4.31
CA LEU A 101 2.52 0.88 -3.02
C LEU A 101 3.74 -0.03 -3.06
N ALA A 102 4.87 0.45 -2.56
CA ALA A 102 6.09 -0.34 -2.38
C ALA A 102 6.43 -0.53 -0.91
N ARG A 103 6.81 -1.75 -0.55
CA ARG A 103 7.33 -2.14 0.77
C ARG A 103 7.98 -3.52 0.64
N GLU A 104 8.87 -3.86 1.57
CA GLU A 104 9.17 -5.27 1.81
C GLU A 104 7.85 -5.97 2.19
N ASP A 105 7.55 -7.11 1.56
CA ASP A 105 6.31 -7.89 1.78
C ASP A 105 4.97 -7.13 1.51
N ALA A 106 5.02 -6.05 0.71
CA ALA A 106 3.91 -5.11 0.45
C ALA A 106 2.53 -5.76 0.25
N ILE A 107 2.48 -6.87 -0.48
CA ILE A 107 1.22 -7.57 -0.81
C ILE A 107 0.60 -8.13 0.47
N SER A 108 1.34 -8.91 1.25
CA SER A 108 0.84 -9.48 2.50
C SER A 108 0.51 -8.40 3.54
N HIS A 109 1.36 -7.38 3.66
CA HIS A 109 1.12 -6.30 4.64
C HIS A 109 -0.11 -5.47 4.29
N TRP A 110 -0.30 -5.15 3.01
CA TRP A 110 -1.49 -4.42 2.58
C TRP A 110 -2.75 -5.23 2.86
N ARG A 111 -2.75 -6.54 2.56
CA ARG A 111 -3.87 -7.42 2.87
C ARG A 111 -4.17 -7.53 4.36
N MET A 112 -3.14 -7.56 5.20
CA MET A 112 -3.29 -7.52 6.65
C MET A 112 -3.99 -6.21 7.09
N LEU A 113 -3.53 -5.06 6.59
CA LEU A 113 -4.15 -3.76 6.90
C LEU A 113 -5.58 -3.64 6.41
N MET A 114 -5.88 -4.19 5.23
CA MET A 114 -7.25 -4.25 4.72
C MET A 114 -8.16 -5.06 5.65
N GLY A 115 -7.66 -6.17 6.19
CA GLY A 115 -8.43 -7.11 6.99
C GLY A 115 -9.29 -8.07 6.14
N PRO A 116 -10.06 -8.98 6.78
CA PRO A 116 -10.91 -9.95 6.10
C PRO A 116 -11.90 -9.31 5.10
N THR A 117 -12.14 -9.96 3.96
CA THR A 117 -13.06 -9.44 2.91
C THR A 117 -14.48 -9.23 3.40
N LYS A 118 -14.96 -10.11 4.30
CA LYS A 118 -16.28 -10.03 4.93
C LYS A 118 -16.24 -9.02 6.07
N VAL A 119 -17.02 -7.94 5.96
CA VAL A 119 -16.96 -6.80 6.89
C VAL A 119 -17.27 -7.23 8.32
N PHE A 120 -18.31 -8.04 8.54
CA PHE A 120 -18.65 -8.54 9.87
C PHE A 120 -17.47 -9.30 10.51
N ARG A 121 -16.73 -10.08 9.71
CA ARG A 121 -15.56 -10.81 10.19
C ARG A 121 -14.43 -9.84 10.51
N ALA A 122 -14.19 -8.85 9.66
CA ALA A 122 -13.18 -7.83 9.92
C ALA A 122 -13.49 -7.04 11.21
N GLN A 123 -14.73 -6.63 11.41
CA GLN A 123 -15.17 -5.94 12.63
C GLN A 123 -14.97 -6.80 13.89
N TYR A 124 -15.19 -8.11 13.79
CA TYR A 124 -15.03 -9.01 14.93
C TYR A 124 -13.56 -9.39 15.20
N SER A 125 -12.82 -9.86 14.18
CA SER A 125 -11.48 -10.42 14.36
C SER A 125 -10.36 -9.40 14.22
N SER A 126 -10.61 -8.26 13.57
CA SER A 126 -9.59 -7.26 13.21
C SER A 126 -10.19 -5.85 13.20
N PRO A 127 -10.79 -5.37 14.30
CA PRO A 127 -11.55 -4.11 14.33
C PRO A 127 -10.74 -2.87 13.94
N SER A 128 -9.40 -2.91 14.09
CA SER A 128 -8.48 -1.84 13.69
C SER A 128 -8.06 -1.90 12.21
N SER A 129 -8.45 -2.94 11.47
CA SER A 129 -8.24 -3.04 10.03
C SER A 129 -9.12 -2.06 9.27
N ILE A 130 -8.75 -1.71 8.04
CA ILE A 130 -9.48 -0.77 7.20
C ILE A 130 -10.94 -1.22 7.01
N ARG A 131 -11.16 -2.50 6.73
CA ARG A 131 -12.52 -3.05 6.56
C ARG A 131 -13.29 -3.12 7.88
N GLY A 132 -12.59 -3.31 9.01
CA GLY A 132 -13.20 -3.27 10.33
C GLY A 132 -13.72 -1.87 10.69
N GLN A 133 -12.94 -0.83 10.36
CA GLN A 133 -13.27 0.56 10.70
C GLN A 133 -14.26 1.22 9.74
N TYR A 134 -14.13 0.95 8.42
CA TYR A 134 -14.83 1.70 7.38
C TYR A 134 -15.71 0.85 6.46
N GLY A 135 -15.70 -0.48 6.61
CA GLY A 135 -16.49 -1.38 5.78
C GLY A 135 -17.98 -1.25 6.06
N LEU A 136 -18.79 -1.24 5.00
CA LEU A 136 -20.25 -1.17 5.10
C LEU A 136 -20.92 -2.51 4.78
N THR A 137 -20.47 -3.18 3.72
CA THR A 137 -20.99 -4.48 3.26
C THR A 137 -19.88 -5.28 2.57
N ASP A 138 -20.13 -6.56 2.25
CA ASP A 138 -19.13 -7.39 1.55
C ASP A 138 -18.65 -6.80 0.21
N THR A 139 -19.51 -6.11 -0.53
CA THR A 139 -19.13 -5.44 -1.78
C THR A 139 -18.54 -4.05 -1.53
N ARG A 140 -19.12 -3.31 -0.56
CA ARG A 140 -18.68 -1.97 -0.11
C ARG A 140 -17.80 -2.09 1.13
N ASN A 141 -16.63 -2.67 0.93
CA ASN A 141 -15.65 -2.94 1.98
C ASN A 141 -14.42 -2.04 1.84
N THR A 142 -14.61 -0.80 1.37
CA THR A 142 -13.63 0.30 1.41
C THR A 142 -12.44 0.17 0.46
N THR A 143 -11.84 -1.01 0.31
CA THR A 143 -10.55 -1.17 -0.37
C THR A 143 -10.34 -2.52 -1.07
N HIS A 144 -9.56 -2.48 -2.15
CA HIS A 144 -9.02 -3.63 -2.88
C HIS A 144 -7.49 -3.63 -2.80
N GLY A 145 -6.92 -4.81 -2.92
CA GLY A 145 -5.50 -4.97 -3.15
C GLY A 145 -5.16 -6.36 -3.63
N SER A 146 -4.04 -6.44 -4.35
CA SER A 146 -3.58 -7.65 -5.00
C SER A 146 -3.36 -8.78 -3.99
N ASP A 147 -3.49 -10.03 -4.44
CA ASP A 147 -3.35 -11.24 -3.62
C ASP A 147 -2.03 -11.99 -3.80
N SER A 148 -1.29 -11.67 -4.85
CA SER A 148 -0.06 -12.33 -5.26
C SER A 148 0.78 -11.39 -6.10
N ALA A 149 2.05 -11.74 -6.33
CA ALA A 149 2.91 -10.95 -7.19
C ALA A 149 2.38 -10.90 -8.65
N ASP A 150 1.76 -11.99 -9.11
CA ASP A 150 1.22 -12.06 -10.46
C ASP A 150 -0.04 -11.22 -10.62
N SER A 151 -0.96 -11.24 -9.64
CA SER A 151 -2.10 -10.31 -9.67
C SER A 151 -1.63 -8.87 -9.53
N ALA A 152 -0.66 -8.58 -8.67
CA ALA A 152 -0.10 -7.23 -8.54
C ALA A 152 0.44 -6.69 -9.86
N ARG A 153 1.23 -7.47 -10.61
CA ARG A 153 1.71 -7.06 -11.93
C ARG A 153 0.56 -6.77 -12.89
N ARG A 154 -0.39 -7.70 -13.05
CA ARG A 154 -1.53 -7.54 -13.96
C ARG A 154 -2.39 -6.32 -13.60
N GLU A 155 -2.72 -6.18 -12.33
CA GLU A 155 -3.58 -5.11 -11.82
C GLU A 155 -2.90 -3.74 -11.91
N ILE A 156 -1.60 -3.63 -11.57
CA ILE A 156 -0.84 -2.39 -11.73
C ILE A 156 -0.82 -1.98 -13.21
N SER A 157 -0.49 -2.89 -14.13
CA SER A 157 -0.49 -2.58 -15.57
C SER A 157 -1.86 -2.16 -16.09
N PHE A 158 -2.95 -2.68 -15.51
CA PHE A 158 -4.31 -2.26 -15.86
C PHE A 158 -4.62 -0.82 -15.43
N PHE A 159 -4.23 -0.44 -14.20
CA PHE A 159 -4.54 0.90 -13.65
C PHE A 159 -3.55 1.99 -14.08
N PHE A 160 -2.29 1.61 -14.31
CA PHE A 160 -1.15 2.47 -14.60
C PHE A 160 -0.36 1.89 -15.79
N PRO A 161 -0.95 1.86 -17.00
CA PRO A 161 -0.27 1.35 -18.20
C PRO A 161 1.02 2.11 -18.55
N GLU A 162 1.16 3.34 -18.06
CA GLU A 162 2.36 4.18 -18.17
C GLU A 162 3.50 3.78 -17.22
N PHE A 163 3.25 2.95 -16.21
CA PHE A 163 4.23 2.63 -15.17
C PHE A 163 5.11 1.43 -15.54
N ASN A 164 6.43 1.65 -15.53
CA ASN A 164 7.43 0.60 -15.70
C ASN A 164 7.97 0.13 -14.32
N ALA A 165 7.50 -1.04 -13.88
CA ALA A 165 7.89 -1.62 -12.60
C ALA A 165 9.38 -2.00 -12.52
N GLU A 166 9.96 -2.49 -13.63
CA GLU A 166 11.36 -2.90 -13.67
C GLU A 166 12.29 -1.69 -13.58
N GLU A 167 11.99 -0.64 -14.34
CA GLU A 167 12.75 0.60 -14.28
C GLU A 167 12.70 1.22 -12.87
N TRP A 168 11.50 1.28 -12.26
CA TRP A 168 11.35 1.79 -10.89
C TRP A 168 12.18 0.98 -9.88
N MET A 169 12.16 -0.36 -9.98
CA MET A 169 12.96 -1.23 -9.12
C MET A 169 14.46 -1.03 -9.28
N GLN A 170 14.93 -0.77 -10.50
CA GLN A 170 16.37 -0.61 -10.77
C GLN A 170 16.88 0.78 -10.40
N ARG A 171 16.08 1.83 -10.65
CA ARG A 171 16.52 3.23 -10.56
C ARG A 171 16.06 3.94 -9.28
N GLU A 172 14.80 3.76 -8.91
CA GLU A 172 14.17 4.56 -7.86
C GLU A 172 14.19 3.85 -6.50
N GLU A 173 13.90 2.55 -6.45
CA GLU A 173 13.92 1.76 -5.20
C GLU A 173 15.23 1.95 -4.39
N PRO A 174 16.43 1.88 -5.00
CA PRO A 174 17.67 2.05 -4.26
C PRO A 174 17.81 3.44 -3.63
N ARG A 175 17.22 4.48 -4.23
CA ARG A 175 17.23 5.87 -3.73
C ARG A 175 16.35 6.00 -2.51
N PHE A 176 15.13 5.44 -2.56
CA PHE A 176 14.25 5.34 -1.39
C PHE A 176 14.90 4.56 -0.24
N ARG A 177 15.60 3.46 -0.55
CA ARG A 177 16.29 2.64 0.45
C ARG A 177 17.44 3.38 1.14
N LYS A 178 18.17 4.23 0.39
CA LYS A 178 19.28 5.04 0.90
C LYS A 178 18.83 6.34 1.58
N ARG A 179 17.53 6.69 1.54
CA ARG A 179 16.99 8.02 1.89
C ARG A 179 17.76 9.16 1.20
N CYS A 180 18.27 8.89 0.00
CA CYS A 180 19.11 9.82 -0.74
C CYS A 180 18.27 10.33 -1.91
N MET A 181 17.61 11.46 -1.70
CA MET A 181 17.02 12.23 -2.78
C MET A 181 18.06 13.28 -3.17
N ASP A 182 18.75 13.05 -4.28
CA ASP A 182 19.56 14.10 -4.90
C ASP A 182 18.60 15.07 -5.58
N TYR A 183 18.38 16.21 -4.94
CA TYR A 183 17.55 17.31 -5.46
C TYR A 183 18.32 18.17 -6.48
N ASP A 184 19.64 17.99 -6.57
CA ASP A 184 20.53 18.76 -7.42
C ASP A 184 21.13 17.88 -8.54
N GLN A 185 20.37 17.73 -9.63
CA GLN A 185 20.92 17.46 -10.95
C GLN A 185 20.38 18.56 -11.88
N PRO A 186 21.25 19.26 -12.63
CA PRO A 186 20.90 20.49 -13.38
C PRO A 186 19.92 20.29 -14.53
#